data_AF-G4ZV80-F1
#
_entry.id   AF-G4ZV80-F1
#
_cell.length_a   1.000
_cell.length_b   1.000
_cell.length_c   1.000
_cell.angle_alpha   90.00
_cell.angle_beta   90.00
_cell.angle_gamma   90.00
#
_symmetry.space_group_name_H-M   'P 1'
#
loop_
_entity.id
_entity.type
_entity.pdbx_description
1 polymer ?
#
loop_
_entity_poly.entity_id
_entity_poly.type
_entity_poly.pdbx_seq_one_letter_code
_entity_poly.pdbx_strand_id
1 'polypeptide(L)' 'YNVLQLYQDIDILQWFKETGERDFPSVALLARIYLGKPMSTAPQERFFSIAGYIVNDLRTSLDDKRAEMLCFMKANWKE' A
#
# COMPACT_ATOMS: atom_id res chain seq x y z
N TYR A 1 -5.15 29.06 -8.13
CA TYR A 1 -5.15 27.96 -7.14
C TYR A 1 -4.66 26.70 -7.82
N ASN A 2 -3.48 26.21 -7.46
CA ASN A 2 -2.93 24.98 -8.04
C ASN A 2 -3.47 23.78 -7.26
N VAL A 3 -4.40 23.04 -7.85
CA VAL A 3 -5.06 21.87 -7.24
C VAL A 3 -4.03 20.79 -6.88
N LEU A 4 -2.91 20.70 -7.61
CA LEU A 4 -1.85 19.72 -7.35
C LEU A 4 -1.07 20.04 -6.07
N GLN A 5 -0.90 21.32 -5.72
CA GLN A 5 -0.23 21.70 -4.48
C GLN A 5 -1.10 21.31 -3.26
N LEU A 6 -2.42 21.46 -3.38
CA LEU A 6 -3.35 21.07 -2.32
C LEU A 6 -3.29 19.57 -2.00
N TYR A 7 -3.05 18.74 -3.03
CA TYR A 7 -2.87 17.29 -2.87
C TYR A 7 -1.59 16.91 -2.12
N GLN A 8 -0.58 17.78 -2.08
CA GLN A 8 0.65 17.53 -1.33
C GLN A 8 0.49 17.87 0.15
N ASP A 9 -0.33 18.87 0.47
CA ASP A 9 -0.50 19.37 1.83
C ASP A 9 -1.65 18.72 2.61
N ILE A 10 -2.62 18.09 1.92
CA ILE A 10 -3.82 17.53 2.54
C ILE A 10 -3.89 16.02 2.33
N ASP A 11 -3.91 15.28 3.44
CA ASP A 11 -4.29 13.86 3.41
C ASP A 11 -5.82 13.73 3.29
N ILE A 12 -6.28 13.60 2.05
CA ILE A 12 -7.71 13.47 1.71
C ILE A 12 -8.30 12.18 2.32
N LEU A 13 -7.53 11.10 2.42
CA LEU A 13 -8.00 9.84 3.01
C LEU A 13 -8.21 10.00 4.52
N GLN A 14 -7.30 10.70 5.19
CA GLN A 14 -7.45 11.05 6.60
C GLN A 14 -8.66 11.95 6.82
N TRP A 15 -8.86 12.96 5.97
CA TRP A 15 -10.02 13.85 6.08
C TRP A 15 -11.36 13.11 5.93
N PHE A 16 -11.48 12.21 4.94
CA PHE A 16 -12.69 11.39 4.77
C PHE A 16 -12.93 10.46 5.96
N LYS A 17 -11.87 9.94 6.58
CA LYS A 17 -11.96 9.07 7.76
C LYS A 17 -12.39 9.82 9.03
N GLU A 18 -11.91 11.06 9.22
CA GLU A 18 -12.13 11.79 10.47
C GLU A 18 -13.37 12.70 10.44
N THR A 19 -13.59 13.35 9.30
CA THR A 19 -14.63 14.37 9.14
C THR A 19 -15.72 13.90 8.16
N GLY A 20 -15.32 13.50 6.95
CA GLY A 20 -16.27 13.15 5.89
C GLY A 20 -17.20 11.98 6.22
N GLU A 21 -16.75 11.04 7.06
CA GLU A 21 -17.54 9.88 7.49
C GLU A 21 -18.75 10.25 8.36
N ARG A 22 -18.70 11.39 9.08
CA ARG A 22 -19.82 11.85 9.92
C ARG A 22 -20.99 12.34 9.08
N ASP A 23 -20.70 13.12 8.05
CA ASP A 23 -21.73 13.76 7.22
C ASP A 23 -22.12 12.88 6.02
N PHE A 24 -21.18 12.11 5.48
CA PHE A 24 -21.36 11.31 4.26
C PHE A 24 -20.71 9.93 4.36
N PRO A 25 -21.20 9.01 5.21
CA PRO A 25 -20.57 7.72 5.46
C PRO A 25 -20.37 6.87 4.19
N SER A 26 -21.39 6.81 3.32
CA SER A 26 -21.31 6.05 2.07
C SER A 26 -20.29 6.64 1.09
N VAL A 27 -20.20 7.97 1.01
CA VAL A 27 -19.23 8.66 0.14
C VAL A 27 -17.83 8.51 0.69
N ALA A 28 -17.64 8.66 2.00
CA ALA A 28 -16.36 8.47 2.67
C ALA A 28 -15.83 7.04 2.47
N LEU A 29 -16.71 6.03 2.55
CA LEU A 29 -16.35 4.64 2.26
C LEU A 29 -15.87 4.47 0.82
N LEU A 30 -16.64 4.95 -0.17
CA LEU A 30 -16.27 4.86 -1.58
C LEU A 30 -14.97 5.63 -1.86
N ALA A 31 -14.83 6.85 -1.34
CA ALA A 31 -13.64 7.67 -1.50
C ALA A 31 -12.39 6.94 -0.98
N ARG A 32 -12.46 6.31 0.20
CA ARG A 32 -11.33 5.56 0.75
C ARG A 32 -10.96 4.32 -0.08
N ILE A 33 -11.94 3.65 -0.69
CA ILE A 33 -11.70 2.51 -1.59
C ILE A 33 -11.04 2.98 -2.89
N TYR A 34 -11.58 4.01 -3.53
CA TYR A 34 -11.11 4.47 -4.84
C TYR A 34 -9.78 5.23 -4.76
N LEU A 35 -9.62 6.10 -3.75
CA LEU A 35 -8.41 6.91 -3.57
C LEU A 35 -7.31 6.19 -2.80
N GLY A 36 -7.65 5.17 -2.00
CA GLY A 36 -6.66 4.36 -1.26
C GLY A 36 -5.81 3.46 -2.16
N LYS A 37 -6.26 3.23 -3.40
CA LYS A 37 -5.49 2.47 -4.38
C LYS A 37 -4.36 3.35 -4.94
N PRO A 38 -3.09 2.88 -4.91
CA PRO A 38 -2.01 3.62 -5.54
C PRO A 38 -2.25 3.74 -7.04
N MET A 39 -1.92 4.90 -7.60
CA MET A 39 -2.08 5.18 -9.04
C MET A 39 -1.11 4.37 -9.92
N SER A 40 -0.08 3.76 -9.33
CA SER A 40 0.97 3.00 -10.00
C SER A 40 1.19 1.63 -9.37
N THR A 41 1.75 0.70 -10.14
CA THR A 41 2.22 -0.61 -9.70
C THR A 41 3.59 -0.59 -9.02
N ALA A 42 4.23 0.58 -8.94
CA ALA A 42 5.56 0.74 -8.34
C ALA A 42 5.69 0.18 -6.91
N PRO A 43 4.69 0.31 -6.00
CA PRO A 43 4.76 -0.35 -4.70
C PRO A 43 4.85 -1.87 -4.78
N GLN A 44 4.12 -2.49 -5.69
CA GLN A 44 4.12 -3.93 -5.94
C GLN A 44 5.45 -4.37 -6.55
N GLU A 45 5.98 -3.61 -7.52
CA GLU A 45 7.29 -3.87 -8.14
C GLU A 45 8.44 -3.78 -7.13
N ARG A 46 8.38 -2.79 -6.21
CA ARG A 46 9.31 -2.70 -5.08
C ARG A 46 9.22 -3.92 -4.17
N PHE A 47 8.00 -4.37 -3.87
CA PHE A 47 7.80 -5.60 -3.10
C PHE A 47 8.40 -6.82 -3.82
N PHE A 48 8.17 -6.99 -5.12
CA PHE A 48 8.75 -8.10 -5.90
C PHE A 48 10.27 -8.04 -5.98
N SER A 49 10.85 -6.84 -6.08
CA SER A 49 12.30 -6.65 -6.06
C SER A 49 12.90 -7.12 -4.73
N ILE A 50 12.23 -6.85 -3.61
CA ILE A 50 12.63 -7.33 -2.28
C ILE A 50 12.42 -8.85 -2.16
N ALA A 51 11.28 -9.35 -2.66
CA ALA A 51 10.94 -10.77 -2.64
C ALA A 51 11.92 -11.63 -3.44
N GLY A 52 12.56 -11.07 -4.49
CA GLY A 52 13.60 -11.76 -5.27
C GLY A 52 14.82 -12.22 -4.45
N TYR A 53 15.10 -11.62 -3.28
CA TYR A 53 16.14 -12.12 -2.37
C TYR A 53 15.74 -13.38 -1.59
N ILE A 54 14.44 -13.64 -1.51
CA ILE A 54 13.85 -14.76 -0.77
C ILE A 54 13.55 -15.89 -1.75
N VAL A 55 12.93 -15.57 -2.88
CA VAL A 55 12.59 -16.51 -3.95
C VAL A 55 13.56 -16.31 -5.11
N ASN A 56 14.56 -17.18 -5.18
CA ASN A 56 15.56 -17.19 -6.26
C ASN A 56 16.09 -18.60 -6.51
N ASP A 57 16.86 -18.74 -7.60
CA ASP A 57 17.42 -20.01 -8.09
C ASP A 57 18.32 -20.72 -7.07
N LEU A 58 18.87 -20.01 -6.09
CA LEU A 58 19.72 -20.57 -5.03
C LEU A 58 18.89 -21.06 -3.82
N ARG A 59 17.61 -20.69 -3.73
CA ARG A 59 16.72 -20.96 -2.57
C ARG A 59 15.45 -21.67 -2.99
N THR A 60 15.59 -22.77 -3.73
CA THR A 60 14.47 -23.55 -4.31
C THR A 60 13.81 -24.53 -3.35
N SER A 61 14.42 -24.82 -2.19
CA SER A 61 13.89 -25.79 -1.22
C SER A 61 12.87 -25.18 -0.23
N LEU A 62 12.48 -23.92 -0.42
CA LEU A 62 11.58 -23.23 0.51
C LEU A 62 10.13 -23.52 0.14
N ASP A 63 9.35 -23.98 1.12
CA ASP A 63 7.90 -24.15 0.98
C ASP A 63 7.21 -22.80 0.76
N ASP A 64 6.17 -22.78 -0.09
CA ASP A 64 5.46 -21.57 -0.52
C ASP A 64 4.97 -20.71 0.67
N LYS A 65 4.44 -21.35 1.72
CA LYS A 65 3.93 -20.63 2.90
C LYS A 65 5.05 -19.94 3.67
N ARG A 66 6.23 -20.56 3.70
CA ARG A 66 7.41 -20.00 4.37
C ARG A 66 8.02 -18.88 3.52
N ALA A 67 8.01 -19.02 2.20
CA ALA A 67 8.42 -17.96 1.26
C ALA A 67 7.54 -16.72 1.43
N GLU A 68 6.21 -16.89 1.43
CA GLU A 68 5.25 -15.80 1.65
C GLU A 68 5.50 -15.09 2.99
N MET A 69 5.65 -15.86 4.08
CA MET A 69 5.89 -15.30 5.41
C MET A 69 7.20 -14.50 5.47
N LEU A 70 8.27 -15.00 4.86
CA LEU A 70 9.53 -14.26 4.80
C LEU A 70 9.39 -12.96 3.98
N CYS A 71 8.66 -12.99 2.88
CA CYS A 71 8.38 -11.78 2.07
C CYS A 71 7.60 -10.76 2.89
N PHE A 72 6.57 -11.20 3.62
CA PHE A 72 5.78 -10.35 4.52
C PHE A 72 6.64 -9.74 5.64
N MET A 73 7.44 -10.56 6.32
CA MET A 73 8.34 -10.08 7.38
C MET A 73 9.35 -9.07 6.83
N LYS A 74 9.97 -9.36 5.68
CA LYS A 74 10.99 -8.48 5.09
C LYS A 74 10.41 -7.16 4.62
N ALA A 75 9.19 -7.15 4.06
CA ALA A 75 8.53 -5.93 3.60
C ALA A 75 8.07 -5.01 4.75
N ASN A 76 7.76 -5.58 5.92
CA ASN A 76 7.29 -4.83 7.09
C ASN A 76 8.40 -4.54 8.12
N TRP A 77 9.61 -5.07 7.92
CA TRP A 77 10.74 -4.81 8.80
C TRP A 77 11.16 -3.35 8.71
N LYS A 78 11.07 -2.63 9.82
CA LYS A 78 11.70 -1.30 9.98
C LYS A 78 13.11 -1.54 10.53
N GLU A 79 14.13 -1.00 9.86
CA GLU A 79 15.49 -0.95 10.42
C GLU A 79 15.52 -0.22 11.77
#